data_AF-A0A1X6YL87-F1
#
_entry.id   AF-A0A1X6YL87-F1
#
_cell.length_a   1.000
_cell.length_b   1.000
_cell.length_c   1.000
_cell.angle_alpha   90.00
_cell.angle_beta   90.00
_cell.angle_gamma   90.00
#
_symmetry.space_group_name_H-M   'P 1'
#
loop_
_entity.id
_entity.type
_entity.pdbx_description
1 polymer ?
#
loop_
_entity_poly.entity_id
_entity_poly.type
_entity_poly.pdbx_seq_one_letter_code
_entity_poly.pdbx_strand_id
1 'polypeptide(L)'
;MSNTDLHPMATGHIPSYVTQADGSDFLLTFMFIFTVLVIVLIGVGYFTLHSIPEKLAHESNHPQFQLVGILALLALFTHNGLFWVAAVLVAGFQFPDVAAPLRAIADAIRSLGTERSEGPAPVQPTDHTAQQEQ
;
A
#
# COMPACT_ATOMS: atom_id res chain seq x y z
N MET A 1 50.99 -57.26 6.30
CA MET A 1 50.32 -55.95 6.14
C MET A 1 50.44 -55.60 4.67
N SER A 2 49.46 -55.98 3.85
CA SER A 2 49.49 -55.66 2.42
C SER A 2 49.13 -54.18 2.27
N ASN A 3 50.07 -53.38 1.79
CA ASN A 3 49.77 -52.06 1.27
C ASN A 3 48.85 -52.26 0.06
N THR A 4 47.62 -51.79 0.17
CA THR A 4 46.70 -51.70 -0.97
C THR A 4 47.24 -50.58 -1.87
N ASP A 5 48.10 -50.94 -2.82
CA ASP A 5 48.55 -50.03 -3.88
C ASP A 5 47.31 -49.53 -4.62
N LEU A 6 47.02 -48.25 -4.45
CA LEU A 6 45.94 -47.57 -5.16
C LEU A 6 46.22 -47.66 -6.66
N HIS A 7 45.20 -48.04 -7.45
CA HIS A 7 45.33 -48.21 -8.89
C HIS A 7 45.90 -46.92 -9.51
N PRO A 8 46.89 -46.99 -10.43
CA PRO A 8 47.58 -45.81 -10.97
C PRO A 8 46.68 -44.82 -11.73
N MET A 9 45.44 -45.22 -12.03
CA MET A 9 44.40 -44.36 -12.61
C MET A 9 43.38 -43.82 -11.58
N ALA A 10 43.57 -44.09 -10.29
CA ALA A 10 42.74 -43.53 -9.22
C ALA A 10 43.02 -42.02 -9.13
N THR A 11 41.99 -41.22 -9.39
CA THR A 11 42.06 -39.76 -9.34
C THR A 11 42.35 -39.30 -7.90
N GLY A 12 43.58 -38.87 -7.66
CA GLY A 12 44.13 -38.62 -6.31
C GLY A 12 43.57 -37.43 -5.55
N HIS A 13 42.66 -36.64 -6.12
CA HIS A 13 41.84 -35.71 -5.34
C HIS A 13 40.57 -35.39 -6.14
N ILE A 14 39.42 -35.43 -5.48
CA ILE A 14 38.17 -34.90 -6.01
C ILE A 14 37.87 -33.65 -5.18
N PRO A 15 37.58 -32.50 -5.80
CA PRO A 15 37.25 -31.29 -5.07
C PRO A 15 36.06 -31.50 -4.12
N SER A 16 36.12 -30.87 -2.95
CA SER A 16 35.16 -31.09 -1.86
C SER A 16 33.72 -30.66 -2.15
N TYR A 17 33.49 -29.91 -3.23
CA TYR A 17 32.16 -29.48 -3.68
C TYR A 17 31.50 -30.47 -4.65
N VAL A 18 32.19 -31.52 -5.07
CA VAL A 18 31.65 -32.61 -5.90
C VAL A 18 31.13 -33.72 -5.00
N THR A 19 30.05 -34.39 -5.43
CA THR A 19 29.47 -35.55 -4.73
C THR A 19 30.54 -36.56 -4.33
N GLN A 20 30.62 -36.86 -3.04
CA GLN A 20 31.57 -37.82 -2.48
C GLN A 20 31.02 -39.25 -2.57
N ALA A 21 31.91 -40.24 -2.48
CA ALA A 21 31.55 -41.66 -2.57
C ALA A 21 30.69 -42.17 -1.40
N ASP A 22 30.62 -41.41 -0.30
CA ASP A 22 29.71 -41.64 0.83
C ASP A 22 28.28 -41.14 0.54
N GLY A 23 28.05 -40.54 -0.63
CA GLY A 23 26.78 -39.98 -1.07
C GLY A 23 26.52 -38.54 -0.61
N SER A 24 27.46 -37.93 0.12
CA SER A 24 27.33 -36.54 0.54
C SER A 24 27.58 -35.57 -0.62
N ASP A 25 26.71 -34.58 -0.77
CA ASP A 25 26.83 -33.51 -1.77
C ASP A 25 26.62 -32.15 -1.11
N PHE A 26 27.73 -31.50 -0.81
CA PHE A 26 27.74 -30.21 -0.12
C PHE A 26 27.14 -29.10 -0.98
N LEU A 27 27.49 -29.07 -2.28
CA LEU A 27 27.05 -28.01 -3.19
C LEU A 27 25.56 -28.12 -3.46
N LEU A 28 25.05 -29.33 -3.68
CA LEU A 28 23.61 -29.59 -3.85
C LEU A 28 22.82 -29.18 -2.59
N THR A 29 23.29 -29.60 -1.42
CA THR A 29 22.63 -29.26 -0.14
C THR A 29 22.59 -27.76 0.08
N PHE A 30 23.71 -27.06 -0.16
CA PHE A 30 23.77 -25.61 -0.04
C PHE A 30 22.84 -24.92 -1.05
N MET A 31 22.86 -25.33 -2.32
CA MET A 31 21.99 -24.75 -3.35
C MET A 31 20.51 -24.95 -3.04
N PHE A 32 20.14 -26.12 -2.52
CA PHE A 32 18.78 -26.40 -2.10
C PHE A 32 18.32 -25.44 -0.99
N ILE A 33 19.11 -25.32 0.08
CA ILE A 33 18.81 -24.39 1.19
C ILE A 33 18.74 -22.95 0.69
N PHE A 34 19.73 -22.52 -0.10
CA PHE A 34 19.77 -21.18 -0.68
C PHE A 34 18.53 -20.91 -1.54
N THR A 35 18.14 -21.85 -2.40
CA THR A 35 16.97 -21.71 -3.28
C THR A 35 15.70 -21.56 -2.47
N VAL A 36 15.51 -22.40 -1.43
CA VAL A 36 14.37 -22.27 -0.51
C VAL A 36 14.38 -20.89 0.16
N LEU A 37 15.53 -20.44 0.64
CA LEU A 37 15.68 -19.12 1.25
C LEU A 37 15.29 -17.99 0.30
N VAL A 38 15.78 -18.03 -0.94
CA VAL A 38 15.46 -17.05 -1.99
C VAL A 38 13.97 -17.06 -2.32
N ILE A 39 13.37 -18.24 -2.47
CA ILE A 39 11.91 -18.37 -2.71
C ILE A 39 11.12 -17.74 -1.56
N VAL A 40 11.51 -18.01 -0.31
CA VAL A 40 10.87 -17.42 0.87
C VAL A 40 11.07 -15.90 0.88
N LEU A 41 12.27 -15.40 0.58
CA LEU A 41 12.58 -13.97 0.55
C LEU A 41 11.77 -13.24 -0.51
N ILE A 42 11.68 -13.82 -1.71
CA ILE A 42 10.85 -13.32 -2.81
C ILE A 42 9.37 -13.40 -2.42
N GLY A 43 8.92 -14.50 -1.80
CA GLY A 43 7.54 -14.66 -1.35
C GLY A 43 7.14 -13.61 -0.31
N VAL A 44 7.98 -13.39 0.71
CA VAL A 44 7.78 -12.32 1.71
C VAL A 44 7.79 -10.95 1.05
N GLY A 45 8.72 -10.71 0.11
CA GLY A 45 8.76 -9.48 -0.68
C GLY A 45 7.48 -9.27 -1.47
N TYR A 46 6.98 -10.30 -2.14
CA TYR A 46 5.75 -10.29 -2.93
C TYR A 46 4.54 -9.98 -2.05
N PHE A 47 4.38 -10.67 -0.91
CA PHE A 47 3.29 -10.41 0.04
C PHE A 47 3.39 -9.01 0.66
N THR A 48 4.60 -8.54 0.95
CA THR A 48 4.83 -7.19 1.50
C THR A 48 4.48 -6.11 0.47
N LEU A 49 4.90 -6.26 -0.79
CA LEU A 49 4.58 -5.31 -1.85
C LEU A 49 3.07 -5.26 -2.17
N HIS A 50 2.38 -6.40 -2.02
CA HIS A 50 0.94 -6.51 -2.22
C HIS A 50 0.09 -6.04 -1.04
N SER A 51 0.65 -5.90 0.17
CA SER A 51 -0.09 -5.34 1.32
C SER A 51 0.02 -3.81 1.41
N ILE A 52 0.95 -3.18 0.69
CA ILE A 52 1.06 -1.72 0.58
C ILE A 52 -0.23 -1.05 0.07
N PRO A 53 -0.88 -1.53 -1.01
CA PRO A 53 -2.15 -0.96 -1.50
C PRO A 53 -3.29 -1.01 -0.48
N GLU A 54 -3.35 -2.07 0.35
CA GLU A 54 -4.34 -2.22 1.42
C GLU A 54 -4.18 -1.15 2.49
N LYS A 55 -2.94 -0.88 2.91
CA LYS A 55 -2.66 0.18 3.89
C LYS A 55 -2.93 1.57 3.34
N LEU A 56 -2.62 1.83 2.07
CA LEU A 56 -2.94 3.10 1.40
C LEU A 56 -4.46 3.34 1.33
N ALA A 57 -5.25 2.26 1.21
CA ALA A 57 -6.70 2.35 1.19
C ALA A 57 -7.33 2.74 2.54
N HIS A 58 -6.61 2.57 3.67
CA HIS A 58 -7.11 2.90 5.01
C HIS A 58 -6.74 4.31 5.49
N GLU A 59 -5.71 4.95 4.93
CA GLU A 59 -5.20 6.24 5.43
C GLU A 59 -6.02 7.46 4.96
N SER A 60 -6.80 7.32 3.87
CA SER A 60 -7.70 8.38 3.39
C SER A 60 -9.16 7.93 3.43
N ASN A 61 -9.98 8.57 4.28
CA ASN A 61 -11.42 8.39 4.46
C ASN A 61 -12.28 8.76 3.21
N HIS A 62 -11.85 8.37 2.01
CA HIS A 62 -12.61 8.57 0.78
C HIS A 62 -12.87 7.21 0.10
N PRO A 63 -14.13 6.91 -0.29
CA PRO A 63 -14.52 5.70 -1.04
C PRO A 63 -13.71 5.41 -2.31
N GLN A 64 -12.90 6.37 -2.76
CA GLN A 64 -12.11 6.37 -3.99
C GLN A 64 -10.83 5.53 -3.88
N PHE A 65 -10.25 5.43 -2.68
CA PHE A 65 -9.07 4.59 -2.42
C PHE A 65 -9.42 3.10 -2.19
N GLN A 66 -10.71 2.80 -2.02
CA GLN A 66 -11.22 1.42 -1.89
C GLN A 66 -11.05 0.63 -3.18
N LEU A 67 -11.12 1.30 -4.35
CA LEU A 67 -10.91 0.67 -5.66
C LEU A 67 -9.46 0.17 -5.81
N VAL A 68 -8.48 0.94 -5.31
CA VAL A 68 -7.07 0.53 -5.27
C VAL A 68 -6.89 -0.74 -4.44
N GLY A 69 -7.55 -0.80 -3.28
CA GLY A 69 -7.57 -2.01 -2.44
C GLY A 69 -8.18 -3.23 -3.15
N ILE A 70 -9.32 -3.06 -3.84
CA ILE A 70 -9.98 -4.13 -4.59
C ILE A 70 -9.08 -4.64 -5.74
N LEU A 71 -8.43 -3.75 -6.49
CA LEU A 71 -7.50 -4.15 -7.56
C LEU A 71 -6.30 -4.95 -7.02
N ALA A 72 -5.80 -4.59 -5.83
CA ALA A 72 -4.72 -5.32 -5.18
C ALA A 72 -5.15 -6.71 -4.68
N LEU A 73 -6.35 -6.82 -4.09
CA LEU A 73 -6.97 -8.11 -3.75
C LEU A 73 -7.16 -9.00 -4.99
N LEU A 74 -7.57 -8.41 -6.12
CA LEU A 74 -7.73 -9.12 -7.40
C LEU A 74 -6.38 -9.59 -7.97
N ALA A 75 -5.33 -8.78 -7.87
CA ALA A 75 -3.97 -9.13 -8.28
C ALA A 75 -3.44 -10.33 -7.47
N LEU A 76 -3.73 -10.39 -6.17
CA LEU A 76 -3.32 -11.48 -5.29
C LEU A 76 -4.04 -12.80 -5.60
N PHE A 77 -5.35 -12.74 -5.83
CA PHE A 77 -6.13 -13.94 -6.17
C PHE A 77 -5.79 -14.48 -7.58
N THR A 78 -5.49 -13.59 -8.52
CA THR A 78 -5.26 -13.97 -9.93
C THR A 78 -3.80 -14.24 -10.25
N HIS A 79 -2.86 -13.78 -9.42
CA HIS A 79 -1.40 -13.86 -9.67
C HIS A 79 -0.95 -13.18 -10.98
N ASN A 80 -1.74 -12.22 -11.48
CA ASN A 80 -1.47 -11.51 -12.72
C ASN A 80 -1.00 -10.08 -12.40
N GLY A 81 0.26 -9.79 -12.74
CA GLY A 81 0.92 -8.51 -12.47
C GLY A 81 0.27 -7.29 -13.14
N LEU A 82 -0.59 -7.50 -14.14
CA LEU A 82 -1.34 -6.42 -14.79
C LEU A 82 -2.24 -5.66 -13.79
N PHE A 83 -2.85 -6.38 -12.84
CA PHE A 83 -3.71 -5.77 -11.83
C PHE A 83 -2.90 -4.97 -10.79
N TRP A 84 -1.68 -5.42 -10.48
CA TRP A 84 -0.76 -4.68 -9.62
C TRP A 84 -0.28 -3.39 -10.30
N VAL A 85 0.11 -3.46 -11.58
CA VAL A 85 0.49 -2.27 -12.36
C VAL A 85 -0.67 -1.28 -12.47
N ALA A 86 -1.88 -1.76 -12.72
CA ALA A 86 -3.09 -0.93 -12.75
C ALA A 86 -3.37 -0.27 -11.38
N ALA A 87 -3.22 -1.00 -10.28
CA ALA A 87 -3.40 -0.44 -8.93
C ALA A 87 -2.40 0.68 -8.63
N VAL A 88 -1.12 0.49 -8.98
CA VAL A 88 -0.07 1.51 -8.81
C VAL A 88 -0.34 2.74 -9.71
N LEU A 89 -0.74 2.52 -10.96
CA LEU A 89 -1.09 3.62 -11.88
C LEU A 89 -2.25 4.46 -11.32
N VAL A 90 -3.31 3.80 -10.85
CA VAL A 90 -4.48 4.47 -10.28
C VAL A 90 -4.14 5.17 -8.96
N ALA A 91 -3.32 4.55 -8.11
CA ALA A 91 -2.87 5.16 -6.85
C ALA A 91 -1.99 6.40 -7.07
N GLY A 92 -1.21 6.44 -8.15
CA GLY A 92 -0.38 7.58 -8.51
C GLY A 92 -1.17 8.81 -8.97
N PHE A 93 -2.42 8.64 -9.40
CA PHE A 93 -3.31 9.74 -9.78
C PHE A 93 -4.38 9.97 -8.71
N GLN A 94 -4.10 10.91 -7.81
CA GLN A 94 -5.11 11.40 -6.86
C GLN A 94 -6.14 12.24 -7.61
N PHE A 95 -7.34 11.69 -7.81
CA PHE A 95 -8.46 12.47 -8.33
C PHE A 95 -8.91 13.45 -7.23
N PRO A 96 -8.89 14.77 -7.49
CA PRO A 96 -9.33 15.74 -6.50
C PRO A 96 -10.84 15.61 -6.25
N ASP A 97 -11.27 15.78 -5.00
CA ASP A 97 -12.70 15.84 -4.67
C ASP A 97 -13.32 17.12 -5.24
N VAL A 98 -13.81 17.00 -6.47
CA VAL A 98 -14.46 18.11 -7.20
C VAL A 98 -15.82 18.48 -6.62
N ALA A 99 -16.43 17.64 -5.77
CA ALA A 99 -17.75 17.90 -5.20
C ALA A 99 -17.70 18.83 -3.96
N ALA A 100 -16.62 18.77 -3.17
CA ALA A 100 -16.41 19.66 -2.04
C ALA A 100 -16.44 21.17 -2.42
N PRO A 101 -15.70 21.65 -3.43
CA PRO A 101 -15.76 23.05 -3.84
C PRO A 101 -17.12 23.44 -4.43
N LEU A 102 -17.81 22.53 -5.15
CA LEU A 102 -19.16 22.78 -5.67
C LEU A 102 -20.19 22.98 -4.53
N ARG A 103 -20.09 22.19 -3.46
CA ARG A 103 -20.94 22.37 -2.26
C ARG A 103 -20.64 23.68 -1.54
N ALA A 104 -19.36 24.04 -1.41
CA ALA A 104 -18.97 25.32 -0.81
C ALA A 104 -19.54 26.53 -1.58
N ILE A 105 -19.57 26.48 -2.92
CA ILE A 105 -20.20 27.53 -3.75
C ILE A 105 -21.72 27.56 -3.53
N ALA A 106 -22.38 26.42 -3.49
CA ALA A 106 -23.82 26.34 -3.26
C ALA A 106 -24.23 26.89 -1.89
N ASP A 107 -23.44 26.60 -0.85
CA ASP A 107 -23.64 27.11 0.51
C ASP A 107 -23.36 28.62 0.58
N ALA A 108 -22.31 29.11 -0.08
CA ALA A 108 -22.03 30.54 -0.17
C ALA A 108 -23.18 31.31 -0.84
N ILE A 109 -23.72 30.81 -1.95
CA ILE A 109 -24.88 31.42 -2.63
C ILE A 109 -26.13 31.39 -1.74
N ARG A 110 -26.35 30.28 -1.03
CA ARG A 110 -27.49 30.15 -0.11
C ARG A 110 -27.39 31.15 1.05
N SER A 111 -26.20 31.37 1.59
CA SER A 111 -25.98 32.35 2.67
C SER A 111 -26.31 33.79 2.24
N LEU A 112 -25.89 34.20 1.05
CA LEU A 112 -26.16 35.53 0.50
C LEU A 112 -27.65 35.76 0.20
N GLY A 113 -28.39 34.69 -0.14
CA GLY A 113 -29.83 34.74 -0.30
C GLY A 113 -30.57 34.96 1.02
N THR A 114 -30.09 34.37 2.11
CA THR A 114 -30.67 34.50 3.45
C THR A 114 -30.44 35.89 4.04
N GLU A 115 -29.22 36.45 3.95
CA GLU A 115 -28.93 37.81 4.46
C GLU A 115 -29.73 38.91 3.75
N ARG A 116 -30.13 38.70 2.50
CA ARG A 116 -30.98 39.65 1.77
C ARG A 116 -32.47 39.58 2.17
N SER A 117 -32.92 38.47 2.76
CA SER A 117 -34.29 38.33 3.27
C SER A 117 -34.46 38.89 4.68
N GLU A 118 -33.38 39.01 5.47
CA GLU A 118 -33.38 39.77 6.72
C GLU A 118 -33.06 41.24 6.43
N GLY A 119 -34.07 41.96 5.90
CA GLY A 119 -34.04 43.42 5.84
C GLY A 119 -33.87 44.02 7.25
N PRO A 120 -33.33 45.25 7.36
CA PRO A 120 -32.90 45.84 8.63
C PRO A 120 -34.03 45.76 9.66
N ALA A 121 -33.74 45.11 10.79
CA ALA A 121 -34.65 45.05 11.92
C ALA A 121 -35.14 46.47 12.26
N PRO A 122 -36.45 46.67 12.51
CA PRO A 122 -36.96 47.99 12.87
C PRO A 122 -36.20 48.48 14.09
N VAL A 123 -35.49 49.60 13.93
CA VAL A 123 -34.83 50.30 15.03
C VAL A 123 -35.95 50.68 16.00
N GLN A 124 -36.11 49.91 17.08
CA GLN A 124 -37.02 50.27 18.15
C GLN A 124 -36.51 51.60 18.72
N PRO A 125 -37.30 52.68 18.68
CA PRO A 125 -36.93 53.93 19.31
C PRO A 125 -36.68 53.64 20.78
N THR A 126 -35.45 53.83 21.24
CA THR A 126 -35.14 53.89 22.66
C THR A 126 -35.90 55.07 23.23
N ASP A 127 -37.07 54.81 23.82
CA ASP A 127 -37.82 55.79 24.57
C ASP A 127 -36.89 56.35 25.65
N HIS A 128 -36.64 57.64 25.51
CA HIS A 128 -35.86 58.41 26.44
C HIS A 128 -36.41 58.22 27.83
N THR A 129 -35.53 57.72 28.69
CA THR A 129 -35.70 57.57 30.12
C THR A 129 -36.29 58.87 30.67
N ALA A 130 -37.52 58.79 31.16
CA ALA A 130 -38.11 59.77 32.05
C ALA A 130 -37.30 59.74 33.36
N GLN A 131 -36.11 60.35 33.33
CA GLN A 131 -35.36 60.80 34.50
C GLN A 131 -35.35 62.33 34.48
N GLN A 132 -36.45 62.89 34.95
CA GLN A 132 -36.44 64.21 35.56
C GLN A 132 -37.19 64.07 36.88
N GLU A 133 -36.48 63.52 37.86
CA GLU A 133 -36.75 63.76 39.26
C GLU A 133 -36.43 65.23 39.59
N GLN A 134 -37.32 65.82 40.41
CA GLN A 134 -37.08 66.92 41.37
C GLN A 134 -37.04 68.36 40.85
#